data_AF-A0A484X9X9-F1
#
_entry.id   AF-A0A484X9X9-F1
#
_cell.length_a   1.000
_cell.length_b   1.000
_cell.length_c   1.000
_cell.angle_alpha   90.00
_cell.angle_beta   90.00
_cell.angle_gamma   90.00
#
_symmetry.space_group_name_H-M   'P 1'
#
loop_
_entity.id
_entity.type
_entity.pdbx_description
1 polymer ?
#
loop_
_entity_poly.entity_id
_entity_poly.type
_entity_poly.pdbx_seq_one_letter_code
_entity_poly.pdbx_strand_id
1 'polypeptide(L)'
;MDNKGGMTVTDPDSIGIQIDGDKAVVNNEGDNAISNGGTGTQVNGDEATVNNNGKTTVDGKDSTGTEINGDKAIVNNDGDSTILDGGTGTRITGDDATANNSGNTTVDGQGSTGTEIAGNNAVVNQDGLLDVSGGGHGIDITGDSATVINKGNITVTDKDSVGVLINGDRATFANTGHIDVNNSATGMSITTSEGAISQAGSMNVGDFSTGMALSGNNNSVTLAAKDLNVIGQKATGVNISGDNNAVDITGNILVDKDQTATNAVDYFYEPSIGVNVSGNSNTVSLDGKLTVVADSELTSRIYADFDGSQENISGLVVSGDDNTVYLNGGIQLVGEENQLTDGSTVASNRNGYGKTPVINC
;
A
#
# COMPACT_ATOMS: atom_id res chain seq x y z
N MET A 1 -3.06 1.95 -35.06
CA MET A 1 -2.88 3.40 -35.24
C MET A 1 -1.56 3.75 -34.60
N ASP A 2 -0.68 4.46 -35.30
CA ASP A 2 0.61 4.87 -34.75
C ASP A 2 0.63 6.39 -34.57
N ASN A 3 0.61 6.85 -33.31
CA ASN A 3 0.80 8.24 -32.95
C ASN A 3 2.25 8.50 -32.60
N LYS A 4 3.02 8.97 -33.59
CA LYS A 4 4.44 9.35 -33.39
C LYS A 4 4.63 10.80 -32.98
N GLY A 5 3.59 11.62 -33.08
CA GLY A 5 3.61 13.01 -32.66
C GLY A 5 3.15 13.15 -31.22
N GLY A 6 3.50 14.26 -30.58
CA GLY A 6 2.90 14.59 -29.30
C GLY A 6 1.40 14.90 -29.45
N MET A 7 0.60 14.54 -28.45
CA MET A 7 -0.84 14.79 -28.40
C MET A 7 -1.15 15.79 -27.29
N THR A 8 -2.08 16.71 -27.55
CA THR A 8 -2.56 17.66 -26.54
C THR A 8 -4.08 17.73 -26.59
N VAL A 9 -4.72 17.44 -25.47
CA VAL A 9 -6.20 17.41 -25.32
C VAL A 9 -6.56 18.26 -24.11
N THR A 10 -7.27 19.38 -24.29
CA THR A 10 -7.44 20.41 -23.25
C THR A 10 -8.87 20.86 -23.02
N ASP A 11 -9.82 20.40 -23.82
CA ASP A 11 -11.22 20.81 -23.71
C ASP A 11 -12.03 19.69 -23.03
N PRO A 12 -13.04 20.03 -22.21
CA PRO A 12 -13.92 19.02 -21.61
C PRO A 12 -14.56 18.12 -22.65
N ASP A 13 -14.65 16.82 -22.35
CA ASP A 13 -15.24 15.79 -23.21
C ASP A 13 -14.55 15.61 -24.57
N SER A 14 -13.42 16.29 -24.81
CA SER A 14 -12.66 16.14 -26.05
C SER A 14 -11.85 14.85 -26.03
N ILE A 15 -11.77 14.18 -27.18
CA ILE A 15 -11.04 12.93 -27.34
C ILE A 15 -9.95 13.13 -28.39
N GLY A 16 -8.70 12.81 -28.05
CA GLY A 16 -7.58 12.90 -28.99
C GLY A 16 -7.64 11.81 -30.06
N ILE A 17 -7.71 10.55 -29.64
CA ILE A 17 -7.81 9.36 -30.49
C ILE A 17 -9.03 8.57 -30.07
N GLN A 18 -9.97 8.34 -30.98
CA GLN A 18 -11.13 7.46 -30.74
C GLN A 18 -11.13 6.31 -31.75
N ILE A 19 -11.28 5.08 -31.27
CA ILE A 19 -11.44 3.89 -32.11
C ILE A 19 -12.61 3.06 -31.58
N ASP A 20 -13.59 2.79 -32.45
CA ASP A 20 -14.64 1.81 -32.18
C ASP A 20 -14.34 0.54 -32.98
N GLY A 21 -14.06 -0.56 -32.29
CA GLY A 21 -13.83 -1.87 -32.88
C GLY A 21 -12.91 -2.77 -32.06
N ASP A 22 -13.25 -4.06 -32.07
CA ASP A 22 -12.46 -5.10 -31.39
C ASP A 22 -11.05 -5.21 -31.99
N LYS A 23 -10.09 -5.63 -31.17
CA LYS A 23 -8.69 -5.88 -31.55
C LYS A 23 -7.98 -4.65 -32.10
N ALA A 24 -8.49 -3.47 -31.79
CA ALA A 24 -7.82 -2.23 -32.13
C ALA A 24 -6.45 -2.19 -31.46
N VAL A 25 -5.45 -1.70 -32.18
CA VAL A 25 -4.10 -1.50 -31.65
C VAL A 25 -3.73 -0.03 -31.82
N VAL A 26 -3.36 0.63 -30.72
CA VAL A 26 -2.88 2.02 -30.70
C VAL A 26 -1.46 2.06 -30.12
N ASN A 27 -0.56 2.74 -30.81
CA ASN A 27 0.82 2.97 -30.37
C ASN A 27 1.04 4.48 -30.17
N ASN A 28 1.12 4.93 -28.93
CA ASN A 28 1.40 6.31 -28.54
C ASN A 28 2.90 6.45 -28.22
N GLU A 29 3.69 6.81 -29.23
CA GLU A 29 5.14 6.98 -29.13
C GLU A 29 5.54 8.41 -28.75
N GLY A 30 4.69 9.39 -29.07
CA GLY A 30 4.91 10.79 -28.70
C GLY A 30 4.38 11.14 -27.31
N ASP A 31 4.88 12.24 -26.76
CA ASP A 31 4.46 12.74 -25.45
C ASP A 31 3.02 13.28 -25.49
N ASN A 32 2.20 12.90 -24.50
CA ASN A 32 0.79 13.22 -24.43
C ASN A 32 0.52 14.12 -23.22
N ALA A 33 -0.20 15.22 -23.43
CA ALA A 33 -0.67 16.12 -22.38
C ALA A 33 -2.20 16.21 -22.44
N ILE A 34 -2.87 15.78 -21.38
CA ILE A 34 -4.33 15.73 -21.27
C ILE A 34 -4.75 16.56 -20.08
N SER A 35 -5.74 17.45 -20.26
CA SER A 35 -6.28 18.26 -19.17
C SER A 35 -7.73 18.68 -19.34
N ASN A 36 -8.29 19.28 -18.29
CA ASN A 36 -9.65 19.83 -18.21
C ASN A 36 -10.77 18.87 -18.61
N GLY A 37 -10.70 17.59 -18.22
CA GLY A 37 -11.72 16.60 -18.53
C GLY A 37 -11.61 16.02 -19.94
N GLY A 38 -10.48 16.22 -20.63
CA GLY A 38 -10.19 15.58 -21.91
C GLY A 38 -9.82 14.11 -21.77
N THR A 39 -9.94 13.35 -22.85
CA THR A 39 -9.46 11.97 -22.97
C THR A 39 -8.40 11.86 -24.07
N GLY A 40 -7.23 11.31 -23.75
CA GLY A 40 -6.15 11.14 -24.71
C GLY A 40 -6.51 10.10 -25.78
N THR A 41 -6.48 8.82 -25.38
CA THR A 41 -6.86 7.69 -26.24
C THR A 41 -8.10 7.01 -25.67
N GLN A 42 -9.15 6.85 -26.48
CA GLN A 42 -10.33 6.07 -26.15
C GLN A 42 -10.52 4.93 -27.17
N VAL A 43 -10.69 3.71 -26.68
CA VAL A 43 -11.01 2.54 -27.51
C VAL A 43 -12.26 1.85 -26.96
N ASN A 44 -13.27 1.68 -27.82
CA ASN A 44 -14.46 0.89 -27.50
C ASN A 44 -14.43 -0.41 -28.31
N GLY A 45 -14.07 -1.52 -27.67
CA GLY A 45 -13.95 -2.81 -28.33
C GLY A 45 -13.13 -3.81 -27.54
N ASP A 46 -13.47 -5.09 -27.67
CA ASP A 46 -12.83 -6.18 -26.95
C ASP A 46 -11.43 -6.46 -27.52
N GLU A 47 -10.55 -7.05 -26.71
CA GLU A 47 -9.18 -7.42 -27.08
C GLU A 47 -8.35 -6.23 -27.61
N ALA A 48 -8.71 -4.99 -27.29
CA ALA A 48 -7.97 -3.81 -27.67
C ALA A 48 -6.60 -3.76 -27.00
N THR A 49 -5.60 -3.22 -27.69
CA THR A 49 -4.25 -3.00 -27.15
C THR A 49 -3.85 -1.54 -27.31
N VAL A 50 -3.46 -0.88 -26.23
CA VAL A 50 -2.88 0.47 -26.26
C VAL A 50 -1.47 0.43 -25.66
N ASN A 51 -0.50 0.87 -26.44
CA ASN A 51 0.91 0.98 -26.02
C ASN A 51 1.23 2.46 -25.81
N ASN A 52 1.43 2.87 -24.57
CA ASN A 52 1.82 4.22 -24.16
C ASN A 52 3.33 4.25 -23.91
N ASN A 53 4.09 4.44 -24.98
CA ASN A 53 5.56 4.44 -24.94
C ASN A 53 6.12 5.85 -24.68
N GLY A 54 5.40 6.88 -25.16
CA GLY A 54 5.72 8.28 -24.89
C GLY A 54 5.31 8.71 -23.49
N LYS A 55 5.88 9.81 -23.00
CA LYS A 55 5.51 10.34 -21.69
C LYS A 55 4.05 10.76 -21.69
N THR A 56 3.31 10.50 -20.62
CA THR A 56 1.92 10.93 -20.49
C THR A 56 1.75 11.82 -19.26
N THR A 57 1.22 13.04 -19.44
CA THR A 57 0.77 13.91 -18.35
C THR A 57 -0.74 14.02 -18.42
N VAL A 58 -1.42 13.69 -17.32
CA VAL A 58 -2.87 13.86 -17.14
C VAL A 58 -3.08 14.81 -15.98
N ASP A 59 -3.60 16.00 -16.25
CA ASP A 59 -3.71 17.08 -15.27
C ASP A 59 -5.14 17.63 -15.23
N GLY A 60 -5.80 17.40 -14.10
CA GLY A 60 -7.09 17.99 -13.79
C GLY A 60 -8.23 16.98 -13.81
N LYS A 61 -9.24 17.29 -13.00
CA LYS A 61 -10.39 16.44 -12.73
C LYS A 61 -11.03 15.86 -13.99
N ASP A 62 -11.36 14.58 -13.92
CA ASP A 62 -12.07 13.80 -14.96
C ASP A 62 -11.26 13.64 -16.27
N SER A 63 -10.02 14.14 -16.32
CA SER A 63 -9.13 13.93 -17.46
C SER A 63 -8.65 12.48 -17.47
N THR A 64 -8.65 11.82 -18.63
CA THR A 64 -8.19 10.43 -18.76
C THR A 64 -7.08 10.30 -19.81
N GLY A 65 -5.93 9.71 -19.48
CA GLY A 65 -4.86 9.48 -20.45
C GLY A 65 -5.25 8.44 -21.49
N THR A 66 -5.54 7.22 -21.03
CA THR A 66 -6.04 6.10 -21.85
C THR A 66 -7.31 5.53 -21.24
N GLU A 67 -8.35 5.40 -22.04
CA GLU A 67 -9.61 4.74 -21.70
C GLU A 67 -9.87 3.57 -22.65
N ILE A 68 -10.14 2.39 -22.12
CA ILE A 68 -10.64 1.27 -22.90
C ILE A 68 -11.94 0.74 -22.29
N ASN A 69 -12.96 0.61 -23.12
CA ASN A 69 -14.22 -0.06 -22.78
C ASN A 69 -14.29 -1.35 -23.62
N GLY A 70 -13.94 -2.49 -23.01
CA GLY A 70 -13.90 -3.78 -23.68
C GLY A 70 -13.16 -4.85 -22.87
N ASP A 71 -13.60 -6.09 -23.02
CA ASP A 71 -13.01 -7.23 -22.32
C ASP A 71 -11.64 -7.57 -22.90
N LYS A 72 -10.75 -8.17 -22.10
CA LYS A 72 -9.40 -8.61 -22.49
C LYS A 72 -8.53 -7.48 -23.06
N ALA A 73 -8.84 -6.24 -22.71
CA ALA A 73 -8.05 -5.08 -23.07
C ALA A 73 -6.64 -5.20 -22.48
N ILE A 74 -5.64 -4.75 -23.23
CA ILE A 74 -4.24 -4.71 -22.81
C ILE A 74 -3.74 -3.27 -22.91
N VAL A 75 -3.28 -2.71 -21.80
CA VAL A 75 -2.58 -1.41 -21.79
C VAL A 75 -1.14 -1.63 -21.36
N ASN A 76 -0.19 -1.17 -22.17
CA ASN A 76 1.24 -1.18 -21.86
C ASN A 76 1.69 0.26 -21.60
N ASN A 77 1.90 0.62 -20.34
CA ASN A 77 2.40 1.91 -19.91
C ASN A 77 3.92 1.83 -19.76
N ASP A 78 4.62 1.90 -20.89
CA ASP A 78 6.09 1.83 -20.96
C ASP A 78 6.75 3.19 -20.78
N GLY A 79 6.06 4.26 -21.17
CA GLY A 79 6.45 5.64 -20.95
C GLY A 79 6.14 6.11 -19.54
N ASP A 80 6.92 7.08 -19.04
CA ASP A 80 6.66 7.69 -17.75
C ASP A 80 5.30 8.41 -17.75
N SER A 81 4.56 8.31 -16.65
CA SER A 81 3.25 8.92 -16.47
C SER A 81 3.24 9.85 -15.26
N THR A 82 2.61 11.02 -15.41
CA THR A 82 2.38 11.98 -14.32
C THR A 82 0.90 12.33 -14.28
N ILE A 83 0.23 12.00 -13.18
CA ILE A 83 -1.21 12.14 -13.00
C ILE A 83 -1.45 13.11 -11.84
N LEU A 84 -2.18 14.19 -12.11
CA LEU A 84 -2.35 15.32 -11.20
C LEU A 84 -3.83 15.72 -11.07
N ASP A 85 -4.15 16.34 -9.94
CA ASP A 85 -5.36 17.15 -9.73
C ASP A 85 -6.70 16.47 -10.10
N GLY A 86 -6.83 15.17 -9.82
CA GLY A 86 -8.05 14.39 -10.06
C GLY A 86 -8.13 13.72 -11.43
N GLY A 87 -7.00 13.63 -12.16
CA GLY A 87 -6.92 12.90 -13.42
C GLY A 87 -6.77 11.39 -13.24
N THR A 88 -7.02 10.63 -14.31
CA THR A 88 -6.79 9.19 -14.38
C THR A 88 -5.79 8.86 -15.49
N GLY A 89 -4.69 8.17 -15.18
CA GLY A 89 -3.68 7.79 -16.17
C GLY A 89 -4.22 6.78 -17.19
N THR A 90 -4.57 5.60 -16.69
CA THR A 90 -5.19 4.51 -17.47
C THR A 90 -6.50 4.09 -16.81
N ARG A 91 -7.56 3.96 -17.59
CA ARG A 91 -8.87 3.45 -17.16
C ARG A 91 -9.32 2.33 -18.09
N ILE A 92 -9.62 1.16 -17.55
CA ILE A 92 -10.14 0.02 -18.31
C ILE A 92 -11.45 -0.45 -17.68
N THR A 93 -12.51 -0.52 -18.48
CA THR A 93 -13.77 -1.15 -18.10
C THR A 93 -13.95 -2.41 -18.93
N GLY A 94 -13.80 -3.57 -18.32
CA GLY A 94 -13.88 -4.86 -19.00
C GLY A 94 -13.25 -6.00 -18.21
N ASP A 95 -13.79 -7.21 -18.36
CA ASP A 95 -13.28 -8.41 -17.72
C ASP A 95 -11.97 -8.88 -18.39
N ASP A 96 -11.14 -9.62 -17.65
CA ASP A 96 -9.85 -10.16 -18.12
C ASP A 96 -8.85 -9.08 -18.62
N ALA A 97 -9.05 -7.81 -18.23
CA ALA A 97 -8.18 -6.71 -18.61
C ALA A 97 -6.76 -6.86 -18.04
N THR A 98 -5.75 -6.40 -18.77
CA THR A 98 -4.35 -6.39 -18.32
C THR A 98 -3.76 -4.99 -18.45
N ALA A 99 -3.17 -4.47 -17.38
CA ALA A 99 -2.32 -3.27 -17.42
C ALA A 99 -0.88 -3.62 -17.02
N ASN A 100 0.07 -3.27 -17.87
CA ASN A 100 1.50 -3.44 -17.64
C ASN A 100 2.13 -2.05 -17.42
N ASN A 101 2.53 -1.74 -16.20
CA ASN A 101 3.16 -0.48 -15.84
C ASN A 101 4.66 -0.69 -15.69
N SER A 102 5.39 -0.52 -16.79
CA SER A 102 6.84 -0.68 -16.83
C SER A 102 7.56 0.67 -16.75
N GLY A 103 6.94 1.75 -17.22
CA GLY A 103 7.36 3.13 -17.01
C GLY A 103 7.10 3.63 -15.59
N ASN A 104 7.75 4.72 -15.19
CA ASN A 104 7.54 5.29 -13.87
C ASN A 104 6.23 6.07 -13.83
N THR A 105 5.46 5.92 -12.76
CA THR A 105 4.18 6.60 -12.57
C THR A 105 4.23 7.45 -11.31
N THR A 106 3.94 8.74 -11.45
CA THR A 106 3.69 9.67 -10.33
C THR A 106 2.21 10.00 -10.30
N VAL A 107 1.57 9.82 -9.15
CA VAL A 107 0.17 10.16 -8.90
C VAL A 107 0.12 11.14 -7.73
N ASP A 108 -0.31 12.38 -7.98
CA ASP A 108 -0.39 13.41 -6.95
C ASP A 108 -1.74 14.12 -6.99
N GLY A 109 -2.25 14.48 -5.82
CA GLY A 109 -3.49 15.21 -5.65
C GLY A 109 -4.73 14.33 -5.46
N GLN A 110 -5.72 14.91 -4.76
CA GLN A 110 -6.92 14.21 -4.33
C GLN A 110 -7.71 13.68 -5.53
N GLY A 111 -8.00 12.38 -5.50
CA GLY A 111 -8.80 11.72 -6.54
C GLY A 111 -8.04 11.42 -7.83
N SER A 112 -6.74 11.75 -7.89
CA SER A 112 -5.87 11.30 -8.98
C SER A 112 -5.70 9.78 -8.92
N THR A 113 -5.77 9.10 -10.06
CA THR A 113 -5.59 7.64 -10.14
C THR A 113 -4.59 7.25 -11.23
N GLY A 114 -3.57 6.47 -10.90
CA GLY A 114 -2.58 6.01 -11.89
C GLY A 114 -3.18 5.02 -12.89
N THR A 115 -3.64 3.87 -12.40
CA THR A 115 -4.30 2.82 -13.18
C THR A 115 -5.58 2.37 -12.49
N GLU A 116 -6.71 2.49 -13.19
CA GLU A 116 -8.03 2.07 -12.74
C GLU A 116 -8.54 0.93 -13.63
N ILE A 117 -8.96 -0.19 -13.04
CA ILE A 117 -9.64 -1.27 -13.76
C ILE A 117 -10.94 -1.66 -13.05
N ALA A 118 -12.04 -1.57 -13.79
CA ALA A 118 -13.34 -2.10 -13.38
C ALA A 118 -13.66 -3.35 -14.20
N GLY A 119 -13.48 -4.53 -13.62
CA GLY A 119 -13.67 -5.81 -14.29
C GLY A 119 -13.12 -6.99 -13.52
N ASN A 120 -13.72 -8.16 -13.71
CA ASN A 120 -13.27 -9.40 -13.09
C ASN A 120 -11.98 -9.91 -13.75
N ASN A 121 -11.19 -10.67 -13.00
CA ASN A 121 -9.94 -11.28 -13.45
C ASN A 121 -8.91 -10.26 -13.98
N ALA A 122 -9.03 -8.99 -13.60
CA ALA A 122 -8.10 -7.95 -13.98
C ALA A 122 -6.66 -8.30 -13.53
N VAL A 123 -5.68 -8.04 -14.37
CA VAL A 123 -4.26 -8.28 -14.08
C VAL A 123 -3.50 -6.98 -14.19
N VAL A 124 -2.74 -6.66 -13.16
CA VAL A 124 -1.92 -5.45 -13.12
C VAL A 124 -0.49 -5.83 -12.75
N ASN A 125 0.44 -5.61 -13.69
CA ASN A 125 1.87 -5.87 -13.52
C ASN A 125 2.61 -4.56 -13.29
N GLN A 126 3.20 -4.40 -12.11
CA GLN A 126 3.95 -3.20 -11.73
C GLN A 126 5.44 -3.51 -11.68
N ASP A 127 6.16 -3.09 -12.71
CA ASP A 127 7.60 -3.25 -12.81
C ASP A 127 8.34 -1.90 -12.65
N GLY A 128 7.71 -0.79 -13.04
CA GLY A 128 8.23 0.57 -12.88
C GLY A 128 8.14 1.11 -11.45
N LEU A 129 8.67 2.32 -11.22
CA LEU A 129 8.45 3.04 -9.96
C LEU A 129 7.02 3.60 -9.92
N LEU A 130 6.35 3.46 -8.78
CA LEU A 130 5.05 4.08 -8.50
C LEU A 130 5.19 4.99 -7.28
N ASP A 131 4.98 6.29 -7.48
CA ASP A 131 5.03 7.32 -6.43
C ASP A 131 3.65 7.95 -6.28
N VAL A 132 3.08 7.89 -5.07
CA VAL A 132 1.70 8.29 -4.79
C VAL A 132 1.66 9.26 -3.61
N SER A 133 1.06 10.44 -3.81
CA SER A 133 0.96 11.50 -2.81
C SER A 133 -0.37 12.28 -2.87
N GLY A 134 -0.57 13.20 -1.94
CA GLY A 134 -1.66 14.19 -2.00
C GLY A 134 -3.09 13.64 -1.96
N GLY A 135 -3.31 12.42 -1.47
CA GLY A 135 -4.62 11.76 -1.47
C GLY A 135 -4.97 11.05 -2.79
N GLY A 136 -3.96 10.74 -3.61
CA GLY A 136 -4.08 9.98 -4.85
C GLY A 136 -4.06 8.47 -4.66
N HIS A 137 -4.50 7.73 -5.68
CA HIS A 137 -4.47 6.26 -5.74
C HIS A 137 -3.53 5.79 -6.85
N GLY A 138 -2.60 4.88 -6.55
CA GLY A 138 -1.67 4.34 -7.54
C GLY A 138 -2.36 3.39 -8.52
N ILE A 139 -2.78 2.23 -8.01
CA ILE A 139 -3.54 1.21 -8.72
C ILE A 139 -4.86 0.99 -8.00
N ASP A 140 -5.96 1.03 -8.74
CA ASP A 140 -7.31 0.81 -8.23
C ASP A 140 -8.00 -0.27 -9.08
N ILE A 141 -8.42 -1.37 -8.44
CA ILE A 141 -9.12 -2.45 -9.12
C ILE A 141 -10.40 -2.78 -8.38
N THR A 142 -11.52 -2.73 -9.11
CA THR A 142 -12.82 -3.24 -8.65
C THR A 142 -13.24 -4.42 -9.52
N GLY A 143 -13.33 -5.60 -8.92
CA GLY A 143 -13.72 -6.83 -9.60
C GLY A 143 -13.17 -8.08 -8.92
N ASP A 144 -13.88 -9.19 -9.08
CA ASP A 144 -13.47 -10.46 -8.47
C ASP A 144 -12.23 -11.03 -9.17
N SER A 145 -11.43 -11.79 -8.42
CA SER A 145 -10.24 -12.51 -8.90
C SER A 145 -9.17 -11.60 -9.50
N ALA A 146 -9.15 -10.32 -9.09
CA ALA A 146 -8.11 -9.37 -9.47
C ALA A 146 -6.72 -9.88 -9.07
N THR A 147 -5.71 -9.63 -9.91
CA THR A 147 -4.32 -10.00 -9.67
C THR A 147 -3.42 -8.78 -9.79
N VAL A 148 -2.72 -8.42 -8.72
CA VAL A 148 -1.65 -7.41 -8.75
C VAL A 148 -0.31 -8.06 -8.47
N ILE A 149 0.65 -7.89 -9.37
CA ILE A 149 2.02 -8.36 -9.21
C ILE A 149 2.94 -7.14 -9.18
N ASN A 150 3.51 -6.86 -8.02
CA ASN A 150 4.49 -5.79 -7.84
C ASN A 150 5.93 -6.34 -7.80
N LYS A 151 6.73 -5.95 -8.78
CA LYS A 151 8.19 -6.11 -8.78
C LYS A 151 8.93 -4.78 -8.67
N GLY A 152 8.25 -3.68 -8.99
CA GLY A 152 8.77 -2.32 -8.89
C GLY A 152 8.80 -1.78 -7.46
N ASN A 153 9.19 -0.51 -7.34
CA ASN A 153 9.17 0.21 -6.06
C ASN A 153 7.88 1.00 -5.95
N ILE A 154 7.18 0.88 -4.82
CA ILE A 154 6.01 1.69 -4.50
C ILE A 154 6.36 2.61 -3.33
N THR A 155 6.23 3.92 -3.54
CA THR A 155 6.29 4.93 -2.48
C THR A 155 4.90 5.54 -2.32
N VAL A 156 4.38 5.55 -1.09
CA VAL A 156 3.07 6.16 -0.78
C VAL A 156 3.25 7.14 0.37
N THR A 157 2.90 8.40 0.13
CA THR A 157 3.04 9.47 1.12
C THR A 157 1.75 10.27 1.23
N ASP A 158 1.60 10.93 2.37
CA ASP A 158 0.46 11.77 2.72
C ASP A 158 -0.84 11.03 3.05
N LYS A 159 -1.65 11.73 3.83
CA LYS A 159 -2.95 11.27 4.28
C LYS A 159 -3.86 10.95 3.09
N ASP A 160 -4.61 9.86 3.23
CA ASP A 160 -5.61 9.36 2.27
C ASP A 160 -5.02 8.84 0.95
N SER A 161 -3.69 8.88 0.77
CA SER A 161 -3.02 8.25 -0.37
C SER A 161 -2.99 6.73 -0.25
N VAL A 162 -3.20 6.03 -1.36
CA VAL A 162 -3.20 4.57 -1.43
C VAL A 162 -2.33 4.08 -2.58
N GLY A 163 -1.34 3.22 -2.32
CA GLY A 163 -0.50 2.66 -3.38
C GLY A 163 -1.26 1.67 -4.26
N VAL A 164 -1.86 0.66 -3.63
CA VAL A 164 -2.67 -0.37 -4.30
C VAL A 164 -4.00 -0.54 -3.57
N LEU A 165 -5.10 -0.35 -4.29
CA LEU A 165 -6.46 -0.62 -3.85
C LEU A 165 -7.02 -1.80 -4.66
N ILE A 166 -7.51 -2.83 -3.97
CA ILE A 166 -8.23 -3.95 -4.60
C ILE A 166 -9.53 -4.16 -3.84
N ASN A 167 -10.64 -4.24 -4.58
CA ASN A 167 -11.96 -4.55 -4.05
C ASN A 167 -12.63 -5.64 -4.89
N GLY A 168 -12.73 -6.85 -4.33
CA GLY A 168 -13.35 -8.00 -4.97
C GLY A 168 -12.92 -9.30 -4.28
N ASP A 169 -13.72 -10.35 -4.43
CA ASP A 169 -13.39 -11.65 -3.84
C ASP A 169 -12.29 -12.37 -4.63
N ARG A 170 -11.56 -13.28 -3.97
CA ARG A 170 -10.50 -14.12 -4.56
C ARG A 170 -9.33 -13.31 -5.15
N ALA A 171 -9.07 -12.11 -4.64
CA ALA A 171 -7.95 -11.30 -5.09
C ALA A 171 -6.60 -12.01 -4.84
N THR A 172 -5.69 -11.88 -5.79
CA THR A 172 -4.29 -12.26 -5.66
C THR A 172 -3.43 -11.02 -5.62
N PHE A 173 -2.64 -10.85 -4.57
CA PHE A 173 -1.64 -9.80 -4.49
C PHE A 173 -0.27 -10.43 -4.25
N ALA A 174 0.73 -10.09 -5.04
CA ALA A 174 2.09 -10.58 -4.88
C ALA A 174 3.10 -9.44 -4.99
N ASN A 175 3.81 -9.14 -3.91
CA ASN A 175 4.91 -8.19 -3.92
C ASN A 175 6.26 -8.88 -3.74
N THR A 176 7.18 -8.58 -4.66
CA THR A 176 8.60 -8.91 -4.59
C THR A 176 9.50 -7.68 -4.63
N GLY A 177 8.92 -6.50 -4.88
CA GLY A 177 9.61 -5.21 -4.90
C GLY A 177 9.72 -4.56 -3.52
N HIS A 178 10.07 -3.27 -3.49
CA HIS A 178 10.12 -2.50 -2.25
C HIS A 178 8.87 -1.63 -2.10
N ILE A 179 8.34 -1.53 -0.89
CA ILE A 179 7.24 -0.62 -0.54
C ILE A 179 7.70 0.30 0.58
N ASP A 180 7.52 1.60 0.42
CA ASP A 180 7.75 2.62 1.44
C ASP A 180 6.47 3.43 1.65
N VAL A 181 6.01 3.54 2.90
CA VAL A 181 4.71 4.16 3.24
C VAL A 181 4.93 5.14 4.37
N ASN A 182 4.53 6.41 4.20
CA ASN A 182 4.77 7.44 5.22
C ASN A 182 3.67 8.51 5.27
N ASN A 183 3.68 9.31 6.35
CA ASN A 183 2.81 10.47 6.54
C ASN A 183 1.30 10.17 6.47
N SER A 184 0.82 9.19 7.23
CA SER A 184 -0.59 8.77 7.28
C SER A 184 -1.13 8.09 6.01
N ALA A 185 -0.26 7.56 5.17
CA ALA A 185 -0.63 6.86 3.93
C ALA A 185 -0.98 5.38 4.16
N THR A 186 -1.55 4.75 3.13
CA THR A 186 -1.76 3.29 3.08
C THR A 186 -1.01 2.67 1.89
N GLY A 187 -0.09 1.74 2.15
CA GLY A 187 0.65 1.08 1.06
C GLY A 187 -0.28 0.24 0.19
N MET A 188 -1.01 -0.67 0.82
CA MET A 188 -2.04 -1.48 0.17
C MET A 188 -3.31 -1.51 1.00
N SER A 189 -4.45 -1.36 0.32
CA SER A 189 -5.78 -1.54 0.86
C SER A 189 -6.48 -2.63 0.05
N ILE A 190 -6.73 -3.78 0.67
CA ILE A 190 -7.23 -4.96 -0.02
C ILE A 190 -8.49 -5.44 0.69
N THR A 191 -9.61 -5.45 -0.02
CA THR A 191 -10.87 -6.04 0.46
C THR A 191 -11.17 -7.26 -0.39
N THR A 192 -11.05 -8.45 0.20
CA THR A 192 -11.24 -9.73 -0.47
C THR A 192 -11.59 -10.82 0.54
N SER A 193 -12.45 -11.76 0.15
CA SER A 193 -12.54 -13.08 0.79
C SER A 193 -11.90 -14.14 -0.09
N GLU A 194 -11.38 -15.22 0.49
CA GLU A 194 -10.71 -16.32 -0.24
C GLU A 194 -9.51 -15.83 -1.10
N GLY A 195 -8.90 -14.71 -0.72
CA GLY A 195 -7.77 -14.12 -1.41
C GLY A 195 -6.44 -14.79 -1.08
N ALA A 196 -5.46 -14.60 -1.96
CA ALA A 196 -4.08 -15.05 -1.81
C ALA A 196 -3.14 -13.85 -1.80
N ILE A 197 -2.63 -13.48 -0.62
CA ILE A 197 -1.84 -12.27 -0.42
C ILE A 197 -0.42 -12.68 -0.04
N SER A 198 0.56 -12.28 -0.84
CA SER A 198 1.97 -12.58 -0.63
C SER A 198 2.81 -11.32 -0.59
N GLN A 199 3.50 -11.13 0.53
CA GLN A 199 4.48 -10.08 0.74
C GLN A 199 5.85 -10.70 0.95
N ALA A 200 6.63 -10.83 -0.13
CA ALA A 200 7.98 -11.40 -0.12
C ALA A 200 9.08 -10.33 -0.28
N GLY A 201 8.73 -9.18 -0.85
CA GLY A 201 9.59 -8.00 -0.96
C GLY A 201 9.91 -7.36 0.39
N SER A 202 10.50 -6.16 0.38
CA SER A 202 10.73 -5.37 1.60
C SER A 202 9.68 -4.28 1.77
N MET A 203 9.39 -3.95 3.03
CA MET A 203 8.43 -2.91 3.38
C MET A 203 8.97 -2.02 4.50
N ASN A 204 8.89 -0.71 4.32
CA ASN A 204 9.08 0.27 5.38
C ASN A 204 7.76 0.99 5.65
N VAL A 205 7.42 1.15 6.92
CA VAL A 205 6.20 1.85 7.36
C VAL A 205 6.58 2.93 8.36
N GLY A 206 6.48 4.17 7.90
CA GLY A 206 6.70 5.40 8.63
C GLY A 206 5.45 5.93 9.33
N ASP A 207 5.49 7.21 9.70
CA ASP A 207 4.57 7.80 10.68
C ASP A 207 3.10 7.68 10.27
N PHE A 208 2.27 7.30 11.24
CA PHE A 208 0.81 7.18 11.17
C PHE A 208 0.27 6.26 10.06
N SER A 209 1.17 5.54 9.40
CA SER A 209 0.89 4.87 8.14
C SER A 209 0.50 3.41 8.35
N THR A 210 -0.18 2.85 7.37
CA THR A 210 -0.46 1.41 7.32
C THR A 210 0.22 0.80 6.10
N GLY A 211 1.14 -0.15 6.30
CA GLY A 211 1.81 -0.83 5.19
C GLY A 211 0.83 -1.63 4.35
N MET A 212 0.07 -2.52 5.00
CA MET A 212 -1.00 -3.31 4.39
C MET A 212 -2.24 -3.30 5.26
N ALA A 213 -3.40 -2.95 4.71
CA ALA A 213 -4.71 -3.16 5.29
C ALA A 213 -5.45 -4.22 4.46
N LEU A 214 -5.76 -5.36 5.08
CA LEU A 214 -6.51 -6.46 4.48
C LEU A 214 -7.82 -6.67 5.24
N SER A 215 -8.93 -6.70 4.52
CA SER A 215 -10.25 -6.99 5.08
C SER A 215 -10.95 -8.11 4.31
N GLY A 216 -11.56 -9.03 5.06
CA GLY A 216 -12.39 -10.12 4.55
C GLY A 216 -12.01 -11.46 5.15
N ASN A 217 -12.62 -12.52 4.63
CA ASN A 217 -12.62 -13.82 5.30
C ASN A 217 -11.87 -14.89 4.51
N ASN A 218 -11.37 -15.91 5.19
CA ASN A 218 -10.75 -17.08 4.54
C ASN A 218 -9.55 -16.73 3.65
N ASN A 219 -8.86 -15.62 3.92
CA ASN A 219 -7.70 -15.23 3.14
C ASN A 219 -6.47 -16.04 3.56
N SER A 220 -5.65 -16.39 2.58
CA SER A 220 -4.31 -16.94 2.78
C SER A 220 -3.30 -15.80 2.65
N VAL A 221 -2.63 -15.45 3.74
CA VAL A 221 -1.66 -14.36 3.81
C VAL A 221 -0.28 -14.94 4.12
N THR A 222 0.70 -14.67 3.26
CA THR A 222 2.10 -15.05 3.49
C THR A 222 2.96 -13.80 3.59
N LEU A 223 3.47 -13.53 4.79
CA LEU A 223 4.45 -12.49 5.06
C LEU A 223 5.85 -13.12 5.04
N ALA A 224 6.38 -13.30 3.84
CA ALA A 224 7.74 -13.80 3.60
C ALA A 224 8.74 -12.64 3.39
N ALA A 225 8.39 -11.44 3.86
CA ALA A 225 9.14 -10.23 3.61
C ALA A 225 10.60 -10.40 4.03
N LYS A 226 11.51 -9.97 3.15
CA LYS A 226 12.93 -9.93 3.49
C LYS A 226 13.14 -9.12 4.77
N ASP A 227 12.56 -7.92 4.78
CA ASP A 227 12.50 -6.99 5.89
C ASP A 227 11.14 -6.29 5.85
N LEU A 228 10.34 -6.43 6.91
CA LEU A 228 9.17 -5.60 7.18
C LEU A 228 9.48 -4.73 8.39
N ASN A 229 9.77 -3.45 8.15
CA ASN A 229 10.20 -2.49 9.16
C ASN A 229 9.07 -1.51 9.47
N VAL A 230 8.61 -1.52 10.71
CA VAL A 230 7.65 -0.55 11.24
C VAL A 230 8.42 0.42 12.10
N ILE A 231 8.74 1.58 11.51
CA ILE A 231 9.64 2.59 12.09
C ILE A 231 8.93 3.88 12.50
N GLY A 232 7.73 4.10 11.99
CA GLY A 232 6.97 5.31 12.29
C GLY A 232 6.32 5.33 13.66
N GLN A 233 5.93 6.53 14.06
CA GLN A 233 5.05 6.77 15.21
C GLN A 233 3.61 6.38 14.88
N LYS A 234 2.95 5.60 15.77
CA LYS A 234 1.58 5.10 15.56
C LYS A 234 1.39 4.41 14.20
N ALA A 235 2.40 3.69 13.75
CA ALA A 235 2.42 3.00 12.46
C ALA A 235 1.90 1.56 12.60
N THR A 236 1.29 1.02 11.55
CA THR A 236 0.91 -0.40 11.51
C THR A 236 1.52 -1.06 10.27
N GLY A 237 2.37 -2.07 10.46
CA GLY A 237 2.97 -2.80 9.35
C GLY A 237 1.92 -3.49 8.50
N VAL A 238 1.23 -4.45 9.11
CA VAL A 238 0.14 -5.21 8.49
C VAL A 238 -1.06 -5.26 9.41
N ASN A 239 -2.22 -4.88 8.90
CA ASN A 239 -3.50 -4.95 9.59
C ASN A 239 -4.43 -5.89 8.84
N ILE A 240 -4.88 -6.96 9.50
CA ILE A 240 -5.77 -7.97 8.93
C ILE A 240 -7.03 -8.00 9.77
N SER A 241 -8.19 -7.85 9.13
CA SER A 241 -9.49 -7.93 9.76
C SER A 241 -10.41 -8.90 9.04
N GLY A 242 -11.11 -9.73 9.81
CA GLY A 242 -12.08 -10.70 9.32
C GLY A 242 -11.86 -12.07 9.94
N ASP A 243 -12.67 -13.03 9.52
CA ASP A 243 -12.71 -14.35 10.13
C ASP A 243 -12.01 -15.40 9.27
N ASN A 244 -11.47 -16.45 9.92
CA ASN A 244 -10.88 -17.61 9.26
C ASN A 244 -9.69 -17.30 8.35
N ASN A 245 -8.99 -16.18 8.56
CA ASN A 245 -7.78 -15.89 7.82
C ASN A 245 -6.62 -16.76 8.31
N ALA A 246 -5.83 -17.28 7.37
CA ALA A 246 -4.60 -18.02 7.64
C ALA A 246 -3.42 -17.09 7.33
N VAL A 247 -2.61 -16.78 8.35
CA VAL A 247 -1.50 -15.83 8.27
C VAL A 247 -0.19 -16.54 8.60
N ASP A 248 0.64 -16.75 7.58
CA ASP A 248 1.96 -17.36 7.70
C ASP A 248 3.04 -16.27 7.64
N ILE A 249 3.74 -16.08 8.75
CA ILE A 249 4.83 -15.12 8.90
C ILE A 249 6.15 -15.89 8.90
N THR A 250 6.79 -15.94 7.74
CA THR A 250 8.06 -16.65 7.56
C THR A 250 9.25 -15.69 7.43
N GLY A 251 8.99 -14.42 7.13
CA GLY A 251 9.98 -13.35 6.96
C GLY A 251 10.46 -12.71 8.27
N ASN A 252 11.19 -11.61 8.14
CA ASN A 252 11.62 -10.81 9.29
C ASN A 252 10.71 -9.61 9.48
N ILE A 253 10.27 -9.39 10.71
CA ILE A 253 9.54 -8.20 11.13
C ILE A 253 10.38 -7.47 12.18
N LEU A 254 10.58 -6.17 11.96
CA LEU A 254 11.14 -5.24 12.92
C LEU A 254 10.07 -4.21 13.27
N VAL A 255 9.85 -3.99 14.56
CA VAL A 255 9.06 -2.87 15.07
C VAL A 255 9.97 -2.09 16.00
N ASP A 256 10.29 -0.87 15.62
CA ASP A 256 11.31 -0.03 16.25
C ASP A 256 11.03 1.43 15.90
N LYS A 257 10.35 2.17 16.79
CA LYS A 257 9.92 3.53 16.46
C LYS A 257 11.15 4.45 16.38
N ASP A 258 11.19 5.33 15.38
CA ASP A 258 12.28 6.29 15.22
C ASP A 258 12.21 7.39 16.30
N GLN A 259 13.05 7.27 17.33
CA GLN A 259 13.17 8.26 18.41
C GLN A 259 13.87 9.56 17.97
N THR A 260 14.43 9.59 16.77
CA THR A 260 15.03 10.81 16.23
C THR A 260 14.01 11.72 15.56
N ALA A 261 12.80 11.22 15.32
CA ALA A 261 11.69 11.97 14.73
C ALA A 261 11.21 13.10 15.64
N THR A 262 10.87 14.24 15.05
CA THR A 262 10.47 15.45 15.80
C THR A 262 9.16 15.30 16.58
N ASN A 263 8.35 14.31 16.21
CA ASN A 263 7.06 13.97 16.83
C ASN A 263 7.17 12.76 17.78
N ALA A 264 8.35 12.20 18.01
CA ALA A 264 8.52 10.97 18.81
C ALA A 264 7.93 11.11 20.24
N VAL A 265 8.15 12.26 20.88
CA VAL A 265 7.64 12.54 22.24
C VAL A 265 6.11 12.57 22.29
N ASP A 266 5.47 13.16 21.28
CA ASP A 266 4.01 13.33 21.24
C ASP A 266 3.29 11.98 21.14
N TYR A 267 3.93 10.99 20.50
CA TYR A 267 3.36 9.67 20.21
C TYR A 267 4.08 8.54 20.94
N PHE A 268 4.91 8.86 21.93
CA PHE A 268 5.70 7.87 22.68
C PHE A 268 4.83 6.75 23.30
N TYR A 269 3.62 7.10 23.74
CA TYR A 269 2.66 6.17 24.33
C TYR A 269 1.59 5.65 23.35
N GLU A 270 1.62 6.07 22.09
CA GLU A 270 0.73 5.55 21.07
C GLU A 270 1.41 4.35 20.38
N PRO A 271 0.76 3.17 20.34
CA PRO A 271 1.41 1.97 19.86
C PRO A 271 1.67 2.01 18.35
N SER A 272 2.90 1.70 17.96
CA SER A 272 3.17 1.13 16.63
C SER A 272 3.08 -0.38 16.69
N ILE A 273 2.51 -0.98 15.64
CA ILE A 273 2.18 -2.40 15.58
C ILE A 273 2.84 -3.02 14.36
N GLY A 274 3.59 -4.12 14.55
CA GLY A 274 4.14 -4.91 13.44
C GLY A 274 3.03 -5.55 12.60
N VAL A 275 2.31 -6.49 13.22
CA VAL A 275 1.17 -7.18 12.61
C VAL A 275 -0.01 -7.18 13.58
N ASN A 276 -1.17 -6.75 13.10
CA ASN A 276 -2.44 -6.83 13.79
C ASN A 276 -3.37 -7.80 13.05
N VAL A 277 -3.96 -8.75 13.76
CA VAL A 277 -4.97 -9.69 13.26
C VAL A 277 -6.19 -9.62 14.16
N SER A 278 -7.34 -9.33 13.57
CA SER A 278 -8.59 -9.15 14.30
C SER A 278 -9.74 -9.91 13.65
N GLY A 279 -10.63 -10.44 14.47
CA GLY A 279 -11.75 -11.29 14.06
C GLY A 279 -11.64 -12.68 14.68
N ASN A 280 -12.43 -13.63 14.21
CA ASN A 280 -12.57 -14.92 14.85
C ASN A 280 -11.97 -16.05 14.02
N SER A 281 -11.56 -17.13 14.70
CA SER A 281 -11.06 -18.34 14.03
C SER A 281 -9.88 -18.10 13.08
N ASN A 282 -9.13 -17.02 13.27
CA ASN A 282 -7.91 -16.77 12.50
C ASN A 282 -6.81 -17.70 13.00
N THR A 283 -5.97 -18.14 12.07
CA THR A 283 -4.76 -18.91 12.38
C THR A 283 -3.55 -18.07 12.01
N VAL A 284 -2.64 -17.86 12.97
CA VAL A 284 -1.38 -17.14 12.76
C VAL A 284 -0.22 -18.08 13.06
N SER A 285 0.66 -18.34 12.08
CA SER A 285 1.93 -19.03 12.29
C SER A 285 3.08 -18.03 12.19
N LEU A 286 3.83 -17.85 13.26
CA LEU A 286 5.10 -17.14 13.24
C LEU A 286 6.24 -18.16 13.19
N ASP A 287 6.81 -18.37 12.01
CA ASP A 287 8.00 -19.21 11.78
C ASP A 287 9.26 -18.38 11.56
N GLY A 288 9.10 -17.13 11.14
CA GLY A 288 10.17 -16.16 10.93
C GLY A 288 10.70 -15.52 12.21
N LYS A 289 11.32 -14.34 12.07
CA LYS A 289 11.86 -13.58 13.20
C LYS A 289 11.02 -12.33 13.43
N LEU A 290 10.48 -12.18 14.63
CA LEU A 290 9.84 -10.95 15.11
C LEU A 290 10.78 -10.25 16.08
N THR A 291 11.22 -9.04 15.74
CA THR A 291 12.05 -8.19 16.59
C THR A 291 11.24 -6.98 17.02
N VAL A 292 11.15 -6.75 18.32
CA VAL A 292 10.50 -5.57 18.90
C VAL A 292 11.56 -4.84 19.72
N VAL A 293 11.83 -3.60 19.34
CA VAL A 293 12.72 -2.69 20.05
C VAL A 293 11.83 -1.71 20.80
N ALA A 294 11.92 -1.72 22.12
CA ALA A 294 11.11 -0.86 22.97
C ALA A 294 12.01 0.11 23.73
N ASP A 295 11.73 1.39 23.59
CA ASP A 295 12.46 2.43 24.30
C ASP A 295 11.97 2.61 25.74
N SER A 296 12.92 2.92 26.61
CA SER A 296 12.67 3.31 27.99
C SER A 296 13.47 4.57 28.34
N GLU A 297 12.80 5.52 28.99
CA GLU A 297 13.42 6.79 29.42
C GLU A 297 13.37 6.92 30.95
N LEU A 298 14.42 7.55 31.50
CA LEU A 298 14.67 7.78 32.93
C LEU A 298 14.58 9.29 33.28
N THR A 299 14.04 9.66 34.45
CA THR A 299 13.75 11.05 34.94
C THR A 299 13.68 11.12 36.49
N SER A 300 13.08 12.16 37.10
CA SER A 300 13.07 12.43 38.57
C SER A 300 11.76 12.10 39.33
N ARG A 301 11.86 11.32 40.42
CA ARG A 301 10.78 10.78 41.27
C ARG A 301 9.76 11.77 41.87
N ILE A 302 8.47 11.41 41.86
CA ILE A 302 7.37 12.06 42.62
C ILE A 302 6.76 11.04 43.61
N TYR A 303 6.48 11.46 44.84
CA TYR A 303 6.02 10.56 45.92
C TYR A 303 4.66 9.92 45.58
N ALA A 304 4.60 8.59 45.59
CA ALA A 304 3.45 7.69 45.30
C ALA A 304 3.20 7.29 43.83
N ASP A 305 4.00 7.79 42.88
CA ASP A 305 3.96 7.34 41.47
C ASP A 305 5.13 6.39 41.14
N PHE A 306 4.96 5.58 40.10
CA PHE A 306 6.08 4.84 39.51
C PHE A 306 7.02 5.86 38.88
N ASP A 307 8.31 5.70 39.14
CA ASP A 307 9.28 6.31 38.26
C ASP A 307 8.99 5.66 36.86
N GLY A 308 9.07 6.33 35.70
CA GLY A 308 9.43 5.63 34.42
C GLY A 308 8.55 5.95 33.25
N SER A 309 9.11 5.88 32.04
CA SER A 309 8.32 5.75 30.84
C SER A 309 8.79 4.55 30.03
N GLN A 310 7.81 3.90 29.43
CA GLN A 310 7.98 2.75 28.56
C GLN A 310 7.23 3.08 27.30
N GLU A 311 7.92 2.97 26.19
CA GLU A 311 7.31 3.10 24.88
C GLU A 311 6.24 2.04 24.69
N ASN A 312 5.10 2.44 24.11
CA ASN A 312 4.11 1.48 23.66
C ASN A 312 4.45 1.05 22.24
N ILE A 313 4.72 -0.25 22.09
CA ILE A 313 5.02 -0.88 20.82
C ILE A 313 4.53 -2.32 20.87
N SER A 314 4.13 -2.87 19.73
CA SER A 314 3.62 -4.24 19.65
C SER A 314 4.14 -4.95 18.43
N GLY A 315 4.67 -6.15 18.60
CA GLY A 315 5.14 -6.97 17.48
C GLY A 315 3.98 -7.62 16.72
N LEU A 316 3.22 -8.47 17.41
CA LEU A 316 2.07 -9.19 16.90
C LEU A 316 0.90 -9.04 17.86
N VAL A 317 -0.24 -8.58 17.35
CA VAL A 317 -1.50 -8.45 18.09
C VAL A 317 -2.53 -9.35 17.43
N VAL A 318 -3.18 -10.22 18.21
CA VAL A 318 -4.27 -11.09 17.74
C VAL A 318 -5.46 -10.94 18.68
N SER A 319 -6.65 -10.68 18.13
CA SER A 319 -7.84 -10.37 18.92
C SER A 319 -9.13 -10.95 18.32
N GLY A 320 -10.09 -11.29 19.18
CA GLY A 320 -11.35 -11.98 18.83
C GLY A 320 -11.37 -13.42 19.34
N ASP A 321 -12.43 -14.15 19.02
CA ASP A 321 -12.69 -15.49 19.56
C ASP A 321 -12.08 -16.61 18.70
N ASP A 322 -11.73 -17.73 19.32
CA ASP A 322 -11.26 -18.96 18.65
C ASP A 322 -10.03 -18.79 17.73
N ASN A 323 -9.25 -17.73 17.93
CA ASN A 323 -7.99 -17.54 17.21
C ASN A 323 -6.92 -18.52 17.71
N THR A 324 -6.11 -19.03 16.78
CA THR A 324 -4.99 -19.93 17.08
C THR A 324 -3.68 -19.29 16.65
N VAL A 325 -2.71 -19.22 17.56
CA VAL A 325 -1.38 -18.64 17.30
C VAL A 325 -0.29 -19.69 17.55
N TYR A 326 0.50 -19.98 16.53
CA TYR A 326 1.70 -20.80 16.60
C TYR A 326 2.93 -19.90 16.59
N LEU A 327 3.78 -20.03 17.60
CA LEU A 327 5.04 -19.28 17.73
C LEU A 327 6.21 -20.27 17.60
N ASN A 328 6.54 -20.64 16.37
CA ASN A 328 7.58 -21.63 16.07
C ASN A 328 8.94 -20.97 15.81
N GLY A 329 8.92 -19.73 15.35
CA GLY A 329 10.06 -18.88 15.06
C GLY A 329 10.61 -18.16 16.28
N GLY A 330 11.49 -17.18 16.03
CA GLY A 330 12.16 -16.42 17.08
C GLY A 330 11.44 -15.12 17.39
N ILE A 331 11.11 -14.88 18.66
CA ILE A 331 10.75 -13.55 19.17
C ILE A 331 11.97 -12.95 19.86
N GLN A 332 12.42 -11.80 19.38
CA GLN A 332 13.46 -11.00 20.00
C GLN A 332 12.84 -9.72 20.56
N LEU A 333 13.08 -9.49 21.86
CA LEU A 333 12.68 -8.27 22.55
C LEU A 333 13.96 -7.54 22.95
N VAL A 334 14.10 -6.30 22.48
CA VAL A 334 15.25 -5.44 22.75
C VAL A 334 14.74 -4.23 23.52
N GLY A 335 15.43 -3.85 24.59
CA GLY A 335 15.19 -2.59 25.28
C GLY A 335 16.30 -1.61 24.94
N GLU A 336 15.94 -0.37 24.62
CA GLU A 336 16.87 0.73 24.43
C GLU A 336 16.67 1.80 25.52
N GLU A 337 17.77 2.47 25.91
CA GLU A 337 17.79 3.46 27.00
C GLU A 337 18.26 4.81 26.45
N ASN A 338 17.53 5.88 26.75
CA ASN A 338 17.88 7.29 26.49
C ASN A 338 18.16 7.63 25.01
N GLN A 339 17.26 7.33 24.08
CA GLN A 339 17.46 7.55 22.63
C GLN A 339 16.82 8.85 22.08
N LEU A 340 16.03 9.58 22.87
CA LEU A 340 15.40 10.83 22.41
C LEU A 340 16.44 11.94 22.09
N THR A 341 16.35 12.50 20.88
CA THR A 341 17.35 13.47 20.37
C THR A 341 17.18 14.90 20.90
N ASP A 342 15.97 15.29 21.35
CA ASP A 342 15.66 16.65 21.79
C ASP A 342 16.07 16.93 23.26
N GLY A 343 16.59 15.92 23.96
CA GLY A 343 16.96 16.00 25.37
C GLY A 343 15.77 16.13 26.32
N SER A 344 14.54 15.93 25.83
CA SER A 344 13.36 15.80 26.67
C SER A 344 13.43 14.53 27.52
N THR A 345 12.77 14.56 28.69
CA THR A 345 12.79 13.45 29.64
C THR A 345 11.38 12.90 29.83
N VAL A 346 11.11 11.70 29.35
CA VAL A 346 9.82 11.00 29.53
C VAL A 346 9.90 10.15 30.82
N ALA A 347 8.98 10.35 31.78
CA ALA A 347 8.92 9.91 33.22
C ALA A 347 9.93 8.87 33.82
N SER A 348 10.11 8.87 35.14
CA SER A 348 11.41 8.69 35.82
C SER A 348 12.27 7.40 35.96
N ASN A 349 11.77 6.18 36.03
CA ASN A 349 12.35 4.85 36.27
C ASN A 349 11.29 3.72 36.56
N ARG A 350 10.85 2.83 35.67
CA ARG A 350 9.78 1.87 36.06
C ARG A 350 10.23 0.80 37.08
N ASN A 351 9.99 1.05 38.37
CA ASN A 351 10.15 0.07 39.44
C ASN A 351 8.84 -0.74 39.64
N GLY A 352 8.60 -1.72 38.75
CA GLY A 352 7.45 -2.65 38.82
C GLY A 352 6.98 -3.17 37.45
N TYR A 353 6.09 -4.17 37.41
CA TYR A 353 5.58 -4.77 36.16
C TYR A 353 4.79 -3.79 35.30
N GLY A 354 5.04 -3.80 33.98
CA GLY A 354 4.23 -3.29 32.86
C GLY A 354 2.72 -3.34 33.06
N LYS A 355 1.95 -2.26 32.78
CA LYS A 355 0.52 -2.42 32.45
C LYS A 355 0.32 -2.74 30.98
N THR A 356 1.35 -2.48 30.16
CA THR A 356 1.45 -2.90 28.77
C THR A 356 2.11 -4.28 28.76
N PRO A 357 1.35 -5.37 28.71
CA PRO A 357 1.93 -6.70 28.55
C PRO A 357 2.63 -6.79 27.19
N VAL A 358 3.79 -7.45 27.15
CA VAL A 358 4.47 -7.75 25.87
C VAL A 358 3.69 -8.81 25.08
N ILE A 359 2.87 -9.62 25.77
CA ILE A 359 1.93 -10.60 25.20
C ILE A 359 0.63 -10.50 26.00
N ASN A 360 -0.49 -10.14 25.36
CA ASN A 360 -1.83 -10.17 25.96
C ASN A 360 -2.68 -11.21 25.22
N CYS A 361 -3.42 -12.04 25.96
CA CYS A 361 -4.36 -13.03 25.42
C CYS A 361 -5.78 -12.65 25.82
#